data_AF-A0A1F3M5L3-F1
#
_entry.id   AF-A0A1F3M5L3-F1
#
_cell.length_a   1.000
_cell.length_b   1.000
_cell.length_c   1.000
_cell.angle_alpha   90.00
_cell.angle_beta   90.00
_cell.angle_gamma   90.00
#
_symmetry.space_group_name_H-M   'P 1'
#
loop_
_entity.id
_entity.type
_entity.pdbx_description
1 polymer ?
#
loop_
_entity_poly.entity_id
_entity_poly.type
_entity_poly.pdbx_seq_one_letter_code
_entity_poly.pdbx_strand_id
1 'polypeptide(L)'
;MKTIYKLFSLIIGSSNDYKSLIPRLIVGLVFLSEGIQKFLFPDLVGVGRFTKIGFENAEFLSYFAASFEIACGIFLLMGLVTRLSTIPLLIVMATAIATTKIPKLLNDGFWTMAHDSRTDFAMTMLLIYLIIYGAGKLSIDSVIRKKLTDAK
;
A
#
# COMPACT_ATOMS: atom_id res chain seq x y z
N MET A 1 -18.08 -20.66 13.83
CA MET A 1 -18.80 -19.44 13.39
C MET A 1 -18.40 -18.16 14.14
N LYS A 2 -18.45 -18.09 15.48
CA LYS A 2 -18.11 -16.85 16.24
C LYS A 2 -16.70 -16.30 15.97
N THR A 3 -15.68 -17.16 15.80
CA THR A 3 -14.29 -16.76 15.54
C THR A 3 -14.10 -16.07 14.18
N ILE A 4 -14.69 -16.63 13.12
CA ILE A 4 -14.64 -16.07 11.76
C ILE A 4 -15.30 -14.69 11.73
N TYR A 5 -16.44 -14.55 12.42
CA TYR A 5 -17.15 -13.28 12.50
C TYR A 5 -16.36 -12.21 13.26
N LYS A 6 -15.63 -12.60 14.30
CA LYS A 6 -14.73 -11.72 15.07
C LYS A 6 -13.52 -11.28 14.24
N LEU A 7 -12.95 -12.18 13.44
CA LEU A 7 -11.85 -11.85 12.53
C LEU A 7 -12.32 -10.87 11.45
N PHE A 8 -13.46 -11.15 10.83
CA PHE A 8 -14.05 -10.28 9.79
C PHE A 8 -14.40 -8.90 10.34
N SER A 9 -14.93 -8.84 11.57
CA SER A 9 -15.20 -7.56 12.25
C SER A 9 -13.93 -6.83 12.72
N LEU A 10 -12.78 -7.47 12.83
CA LEU A 10 -11.51 -6.78 13.06
C LEU A 10 -10.97 -6.18 11.75
N ILE A 11 -11.06 -6.94 10.65
CA ILE A 11 -10.56 -6.51 9.32
C ILE A 11 -11.33 -5.29 8.82
N ILE A 12 -12.66 -5.30 8.94
CA ILE A 12 -13.54 -4.20 8.53
C ILE A 12 -13.66 -3.15 9.66
N GLY A 13 -12.86 -3.30 10.73
CA GLY A 13 -12.78 -2.38 11.87
C GLY A 13 -12.30 -1.02 11.43
N SER A 14 -13.15 -0.01 11.56
CA SER A 14 -12.83 1.35 11.13
C SER A 14 -13.31 2.38 12.15
N SER A 15 -12.52 3.43 12.31
CA SER A 15 -12.96 4.63 13.02
C SER A 15 -14.14 5.29 12.31
N ASN A 16 -15.05 5.89 13.09
CA ASN A 16 -16.22 6.60 12.57
C ASN A 16 -15.89 8.08 12.26
N ASP A 17 -14.83 8.30 11.47
CA ASP A 17 -14.35 9.63 11.11
C ASP A 17 -14.14 9.80 9.61
N TYR A 18 -13.99 11.04 9.16
CA TYR A 18 -13.67 11.39 7.77
C TYR A 18 -12.16 11.52 7.52
N LYS A 19 -11.34 11.43 8.57
CA LYS A 19 -9.90 11.73 8.53
C LYS A 19 -9.16 10.70 7.70
N SER A 20 -9.55 9.42 7.79
CA SER A 20 -8.96 8.33 6.99
C SER A 20 -9.23 8.43 5.48
N LEU A 21 -10.06 9.37 5.01
CA LEU A 21 -10.25 9.57 3.57
C LEU A 21 -8.97 10.09 2.91
N ILE A 22 -8.32 11.10 3.50
CA ILE A 22 -7.17 11.75 2.89
C ILE A 22 -5.99 10.77 2.74
N PRO A 23 -5.57 10.02 3.79
CA PRO A 23 -4.52 9.01 3.66
C PRO A 23 -4.84 7.93 2.62
N ARG A 24 -6.10 7.50 2.52
CA ARG A 24 -6.52 6.52 1.50
C ARG A 24 -6.37 7.06 0.09
N LEU A 25 -6.80 8.30 -0.15
CA LEU A 25 -6.68 8.92 -1.46
C LEU A 25 -5.21 9.08 -1.85
N ILE A 26 -4.38 9.58 -0.95
CA ILE A 26 -2.94 9.77 -1.21
C ILE A 26 -2.28 8.43 -1.52
N VAL A 27 -2.39 7.46 -0.62
CA VAL A 27 -1.75 6.14 -0.80
C VAL A 27 -2.34 5.41 -2.00
N GLY A 28 -3.65 5.37 -2.11
CA GLY A 28 -4.36 4.66 -3.18
C GLY A 28 -4.01 5.21 -4.57
N LEU A 29 -3.99 6.53 -4.76
CA LEU A 29 -3.64 7.14 -6.04
C LEU A 29 -2.17 6.93 -6.39
N VAL A 30 -1.25 7.08 -5.42
CA VAL A 30 0.18 6.92 -5.67
C VAL A 30 0.49 5.48 -6.07
N PHE A 31 0.06 4.49 -5.30
CA PHE A 31 0.31 3.08 -5.65
C PHE A 31 -0.39 2.65 -6.93
N LEU A 32 -1.63 3.10 -7.16
CA LEU A 32 -2.32 2.82 -8.42
C LEU A 32 -1.54 3.37 -9.61
N SER A 33 -1.07 4.62 -9.52
CA SER A 33 -0.29 5.25 -10.58
C SER A 33 1.06 4.59 -10.79
N GLU A 34 1.79 4.24 -9.72
CA GLU A 34 3.09 3.56 -9.80
C GLU A 34 2.97 2.16 -10.39
N GLY A 35 1.93 1.42 -10.01
CA GLY A 35 1.67 0.10 -10.56
C GLY A 35 1.34 0.15 -12.06
N ILE A 36 0.49 1.10 -12.49
CA ILE A 36 0.18 1.31 -13.92
C ILE A 36 1.45 1.67 -14.70
N GLN A 37 2.28 2.57 -14.15
CA GLN A 37 3.51 3.02 -14.82
C GLN A 37 4.51 1.88 -15.03
N LYS A 38 4.55 0.84 -14.17
CA LYS A 38 5.42 -0.33 -14.39
C LYS A 38 5.06 -1.13 -15.64
N PHE A 39 3.80 -1.08 -16.08
CA PHE A 39 3.36 -1.67 -17.35
C PHE A 39 3.54 -0.72 -18.54
N LEU A 40 3.32 0.59 -18.35
CA LEU A 40 3.46 1.57 -19.42
C LEU A 40 4.92 1.91 -19.76
N PHE A 41 5.79 1.91 -18.75
CA PHE A 41 7.19 2.31 -18.85
C PHE A 41 8.12 1.25 -18.22
N PRO A 42 8.13 0.01 -18.75
CA PRO A 42 8.85 -1.11 -18.16
C PRO A 42 10.36 -0.86 -18.03
N ASP A 43 10.98 -0.14 -18.97
CA ASP A 43 12.42 0.14 -18.93
C ASP A 43 12.82 1.16 -17.84
N LEU A 44 11.92 2.10 -17.52
CA LEU A 44 12.20 3.20 -16.60
C LEU A 44 11.88 2.84 -15.15
N VAL A 45 10.69 2.27 -14.91
CA VAL A 45 10.17 2.04 -13.55
C VAL A 45 9.74 0.60 -13.27
N GLY A 46 9.56 -0.22 -14.32
CA GLY A 46 9.23 -1.64 -14.22
C GLY A 46 10.47 -2.55 -14.31
N VAL A 47 10.43 -3.52 -15.21
CA VAL A 47 11.45 -4.58 -15.39
C VAL A 47 12.86 -4.00 -15.47
N GLY A 48 13.10 -2.96 -16.28
CA GLY A 48 14.42 -2.36 -16.44
C GLY A 48 15.00 -1.81 -15.15
N ARG A 49 14.15 -1.26 -14.27
CA ARG A 49 14.57 -0.80 -12.93
C ARG A 49 14.88 -1.96 -11.99
N PHE A 50 14.07 -3.02 -12.01
CA PHE A 50 14.29 -4.20 -11.19
C PHE A 50 15.57 -4.95 -11.59
N THR A 51 15.88 -5.01 -12.89
CA THR A 51 17.14 -5.56 -13.40
C THR A 51 18.34 -4.73 -12.91
N LYS A 52 18.25 -3.39 -12.94
CA LYS A 52 19.31 -2.50 -12.42
C LYS A 52 19.56 -2.66 -10.92
N ILE A 53 18.50 -2.97 -10.16
CA ILE A 53 18.62 -3.25 -8.72
C ILE A 53 19.29 -4.62 -8.48
N GLY A 54 19.23 -5.54 -9.44
CA GLY A 54 19.88 -6.85 -9.36
C GLY A 54 18.95 -8.00 -8.96
N PHE A 55 17.64 -7.88 -9.19
CA PHE A 55 16.72 -9.00 -8.98
C PHE A 55 16.92 -10.11 -10.02
N GLU A 56 17.06 -11.36 -9.58
CA GLU A 56 17.26 -12.53 -10.47
C GLU A 56 16.10 -12.74 -11.44
N ASN A 57 14.85 -12.54 -10.99
CA ASN A 57 13.65 -12.66 -11.82
C ASN A 57 12.89 -11.32 -11.88
N ALA A 58 13.60 -10.30 -12.40
CA ALA A 58 13.13 -8.92 -12.45
C ALA A 58 11.78 -8.75 -13.18
N GLU A 59 11.55 -9.52 -14.25
CA GLU A 59 10.31 -9.44 -15.02
C GLU A 59 9.10 -9.90 -14.19
N PHE A 60 9.17 -11.10 -13.63
CA PHE A 60 8.11 -11.64 -12.78
C PHE A 60 7.85 -10.73 -11.57
N LEU A 61 8.91 -10.34 -10.84
CA LEU A 61 8.78 -9.54 -9.63
C LEU A 61 8.22 -8.14 -9.93
N SER A 62 8.63 -7.51 -11.03
CA SER A 62 8.12 -6.21 -11.44
C SER A 62 6.61 -6.26 -11.70
N TYR A 63 6.14 -7.21 -12.52
CA TYR A 63 4.72 -7.33 -12.83
C TYR A 63 3.89 -7.83 -11.65
N PHE A 64 4.47 -8.70 -10.82
CA PHE A 64 3.84 -9.16 -9.58
C PHE A 64 3.61 -7.99 -8.62
N ALA A 65 4.64 -7.18 -8.36
CA ALA A 65 4.52 -5.98 -7.54
C ALA A 65 3.50 -5.01 -8.14
N ALA A 66 3.60 -4.71 -9.44
CA ALA A 66 2.69 -3.79 -10.14
C ALA A 66 1.22 -4.23 -10.01
N SER A 67 0.94 -5.53 -10.13
CA SER A 67 -0.41 -6.07 -10.00
C SER A 67 -1.00 -5.85 -8.61
N PHE A 68 -0.20 -6.09 -7.56
CA PHE A 68 -0.62 -5.82 -6.18
C PHE A 68 -0.79 -4.33 -5.89
N GLU A 69 0.11 -3.48 -6.41
CA GLU A 69 0.00 -2.03 -6.27
C GLU A 69 -1.30 -1.49 -6.87
N ILE A 70 -1.67 -1.95 -8.08
CA ILE A 70 -2.92 -1.57 -8.74
C ILE A 70 -4.13 -2.08 -7.95
N ALA A 71 -4.17 -3.38 -7.65
CA ALA A 71 -5.31 -3.99 -7.00
C ALA A 71 -5.55 -3.41 -5.60
N CYS A 72 -4.51 -3.33 -4.77
CA CYS A 72 -4.61 -2.74 -3.44
C CYS A 72 -4.85 -1.23 -3.50
N GLY A 73 -4.27 -0.52 -4.48
CA GLY A 73 -4.54 0.89 -4.71
C GLY A 73 -6.03 1.16 -4.95
N ILE A 74 -6.66 0.40 -5.85
CA ILE A 74 -8.10 0.50 -6.13
C ILE A 74 -8.93 0.18 -4.87
N PHE A 75 -8.58 -0.88 -4.14
CA PHE A 75 -9.27 -1.25 -2.91
C PHE A 75 -9.18 -0.16 -1.83
N LEU A 76 -8.02 0.47 -1.67
CA LEU A 76 -7.86 1.60 -0.76
C LEU A 76 -8.70 2.81 -1.17
N LEU A 77 -8.77 3.14 -2.47
CA LEU A 77 -9.60 4.24 -2.96
C LEU A 77 -11.09 4.01 -2.67
N MET A 78 -11.55 2.77 -2.84
CA MET A 78 -12.92 2.39 -2.49
C MET A 78 -13.14 2.27 -0.97
N GLY A 79 -12.07 2.17 -0.18
CA GLY A 79 -12.15 1.83 1.24
C GLY A 79 -12.71 0.43 1.48
N LEU A 80 -12.25 -0.54 0.69
CA LEU A 80 -12.65 -1.94 0.76
C LEU A 80 -11.49 -2.77 1.32
N VAL A 81 -11.75 -3.58 2.35
CA VAL A 81 -10.76 -4.36 3.12
C VAL A 81 -9.47 -3.58 3.34
N THR A 82 -9.60 -2.36 3.86
CA THR A 82 -8.51 -1.37 3.90
C THR A 82 -7.27 -1.91 4.63
N ARG A 83 -7.44 -2.53 5.80
CA ARG A 83 -6.35 -3.10 6.60
C ARG A 83 -5.64 -4.26 5.89
N LEU A 84 -6.35 -5.03 5.08
CA LEU A 84 -5.75 -6.12 4.33
C LEU A 84 -4.98 -5.59 3.13
N SER A 85 -5.55 -4.62 2.41
CA SER A 85 -4.93 -3.97 1.25
C SER A 85 -3.64 -3.23 1.59
N THR A 86 -3.50 -2.71 2.82
CA THR A 86 -2.25 -2.08 3.26
C THR A 86 -1.09 -3.06 3.46
N ILE A 87 -1.35 -4.35 3.71
CA ILE A 87 -0.29 -5.32 4.03
C ILE A 87 0.62 -5.57 2.80
N PRO A 88 0.10 -5.93 1.62
CA PRO A 88 0.93 -6.06 0.43
C PRO A 88 1.69 -4.78 0.08
N LEU A 89 1.05 -3.61 0.21
CA LEU A 89 1.68 -2.32 -0.08
C LEU A 89 2.83 -2.01 0.88
N LEU A 90 2.71 -2.38 2.16
CA LEU A 90 3.84 -2.26 3.11
C LEU A 90 4.98 -3.20 2.78
N ILE A 91 4.69 -4.42 2.31
CA ILE A 91 5.73 -5.34 1.85
C ILE A 91 6.48 -4.72 0.67
N VAL A 92 5.77 -4.14 -0.31
CA VAL A 92 6.38 -3.44 -1.44
C VAL A 92 7.26 -2.28 -0.97
N MET A 93 6.80 -1.46 -0.02
CA MET A 93 7.62 -0.38 0.56
C MET A 93 8.85 -0.92 1.30
N ALA A 94 8.70 -1.97 2.11
CA ALA A 94 9.81 -2.56 2.82
C ALA A 94 10.88 -3.10 1.85
N THR A 95 10.46 -3.80 0.79
CA THR A 95 11.36 -4.26 -0.28
C THR A 95 12.02 -3.08 -0.98
N ALA A 96 11.28 -2.02 -1.32
CA ALA A 96 11.84 -0.85 -1.98
C ALA A 96 12.91 -0.15 -1.10
N ILE A 97 12.63 0.01 0.19
CA ILE A 97 13.57 0.59 1.16
C ILE A 97 14.83 -0.28 1.29
N ALA A 98 14.64 -1.59 1.48
CA ALA A 98 15.73 -2.53 1.67
C ALA A 98 16.67 -2.60 0.45
N THR A 99 16.10 -2.60 -0.76
CA THR A 99 16.87 -2.82 -1.99
C THR A 99 17.43 -1.54 -2.61
N THR A 100 16.80 -0.38 -2.38
CA THR A 100 17.24 0.87 -3.01
C THR A 100 17.86 1.87 -2.04
N LYS A 101 17.38 1.92 -0.78
CA LYS A 101 17.76 2.98 0.16
C LYS A 101 18.88 2.55 1.10
N ILE A 102 18.91 1.29 1.53
CA ILE A 102 20.03 0.79 2.34
C ILE A 102 21.37 0.88 1.58
N PRO A 103 21.47 0.43 0.30
CA PRO A 103 22.72 0.61 -0.44
C PRO A 103 23.07 2.09 -0.63
N LYS A 104 22.06 2.94 -0.83
CA LYS A 104 22.26 4.38 -0.99
C LYS A 104 22.75 5.06 0.30
N LEU A 105 22.27 4.63 1.46
CA LEU A 105 22.77 5.09 2.75
C LEU A 105 24.26 4.77 2.92
N LEU A 106 24.68 3.58 2.52
CA LEU A 106 26.07 3.11 2.65
C LEU A 106 27.01 3.84 1.69
N ASN A 107 26.55 4.15 0.46
CA ASN A 107 27.40 4.75 -0.58
C ASN A 107 27.37 6.29 -0.59
N ASP A 108 26.19 6.90 -0.43
CA ASP A 108 25.98 8.34 -0.67
C ASP A 108 25.71 9.13 0.63
N GLY A 109 25.64 8.44 1.76
CA GLY A 109 25.40 9.01 3.08
C GLY A 109 23.92 9.27 3.43
N PHE A 110 23.69 9.61 4.70
CA PHE A 110 22.35 9.71 5.27
C PHE A 110 21.47 10.78 4.61
N TRP A 111 21.98 11.99 4.41
CA TRP A 111 21.19 13.11 3.90
C TRP A 111 20.69 12.89 2.46
N THR A 112 21.55 12.32 1.61
CA THR A 112 21.19 11.97 0.22
C THR A 112 20.11 10.89 0.20
N MET A 113 20.28 9.84 1.00
CA MET A 113 19.28 8.78 1.14
C MET A 113 17.95 9.32 1.69
N ALA A 114 17.99 10.16 2.73
CA ALA A 114 16.81 10.73 3.34
C ALA A 114 16.04 11.63 2.36
N HIS A 115 16.75 12.42 1.56
CA HIS A 115 16.14 13.25 0.50
C HIS A 115 15.44 12.39 -0.56
N ASP A 116 16.06 11.29 -0.99
CA ASP A 116 15.47 10.41 -1.99
C ASP A 116 14.38 9.49 -1.45
N SER A 117 14.29 9.33 -0.13
CA SER A 117 13.32 8.43 0.54
C SER A 117 12.11 9.15 1.10
N ARG A 118 11.94 10.45 0.82
CA ARG A 118 10.82 11.26 1.34
C ARG A 118 9.46 10.63 1.03
N THR A 119 9.27 10.18 -0.21
CA THR A 119 8.05 9.52 -0.65
C THR A 119 7.87 8.16 0.01
N ASP A 120 8.91 7.34 0.05
CA ASP A 120 8.88 6.01 0.68
C ASP A 120 8.49 6.10 2.16
N PHE A 121 9.09 7.05 2.88
CA PHE A 121 8.79 7.30 4.29
C PHE A 121 7.35 7.77 4.49
N ALA A 122 6.91 8.78 3.73
CA ALA A 122 5.55 9.30 3.83
C ALA A 122 4.49 8.22 3.54
N MET A 123 4.67 7.44 2.46
CA MET A 123 3.75 6.35 2.12
C MET A 123 3.73 5.26 3.19
N THR A 124 4.89 4.90 3.74
CA THR A 124 4.98 3.92 4.83
C THR A 124 4.23 4.40 6.07
N MET A 125 4.40 5.67 6.48
CA MET A 125 3.69 6.22 7.64
C MET A 125 2.18 6.28 7.42
N LEU A 126 1.72 6.64 6.21
CA LEU A 126 0.30 6.65 5.87
C LEU A 126 -0.30 5.24 5.83
N LEU A 127 0.44 4.25 5.35
CA LEU A 127 0.03 2.84 5.39
C LEU A 127 -0.09 2.34 6.83
N ILE A 128 0.85 2.67 7.72
CA ILE A 128 0.77 2.34 9.15
C ILE A 128 -0.46 3.01 9.78
N TYR A 129 -0.73 4.27 9.47
CA TYR A 129 -1.94 4.96 9.91
C TYR A 129 -3.20 4.18 9.50
N LEU A 130 -3.29 3.75 8.23
CA LEU A 130 -4.44 3.00 7.72
C LEU A 130 -4.57 1.60 8.34
N ILE A 131 -3.46 0.96 8.74
CA ILE A 131 -3.51 -0.28 9.51
C ILE A 131 -4.11 -0.06 10.89
N ILE A 132 -3.76 1.03 11.58
CA ILE A 132 -4.21 1.31 12.94
C ILE A 132 -5.68 1.74 12.95
N TYR A 133 -6.02 2.76 12.15
CA TYR A 133 -7.31 3.44 12.17
C TYR A 133 -8.34 2.85 11.19
N GLY A 134 -7.90 2.18 10.13
CA GLY A 134 -8.78 1.59 9.12
C GLY A 134 -9.33 2.59 8.11
N ALA A 135 -10.49 2.26 7.52
CA ALA A 135 -11.01 2.89 6.31
C ALA A 135 -11.72 4.26 6.49
N GLY A 136 -12.06 4.68 7.71
CA GLY A 136 -12.97 5.80 7.98
C GLY A 136 -14.44 5.53 7.59
N LYS A 137 -15.28 6.56 7.79
CA LYS A 137 -16.75 6.56 7.60
C LYS A 137 -17.20 6.61 6.13
N LEU A 138 -16.38 7.15 5.23
CA LEU A 138 -16.65 7.18 3.78
C LEU A 138 -15.93 6.02 3.10
N SER A 139 -16.34 4.80 3.42
CA SER A 139 -15.71 3.58 2.93
C SER A 139 -16.75 2.49 2.70
N ILE A 140 -16.50 1.60 1.74
CA ILE A 140 -17.34 0.40 1.56
C ILE A 140 -17.31 -0.46 2.83
N ASP A 141 -16.16 -0.54 3.51
CA ASP A 141 -16.01 -1.22 4.81
C ASP A 141 -17.04 -0.74 5.84
N SER A 142 -17.25 0.58 5.94
CA SER A 142 -18.24 1.14 6.87
C SER A 142 -19.69 0.78 6.52
N VAL A 143 -20.01 0.69 5.22
CA VAL A 143 -21.34 0.32 4.72
C VAL A 143 -21.62 -1.15 5.00
N ILE A 144 -20.65 -2.03 4.73
CA ILE A 144 -20.73 -3.46 5.01
C ILE A 144 -20.92 -3.68 6.53
N ARG A 145 -20.14 -2.98 7.36
CA ARG A 145 -20.26 -3.06 8.83
C ARG A 145 -21.63 -2.66 9.35
N LYS A 146 -22.22 -1.57 8.85
CA LYS A 146 -23.57 -1.15 9.25
C LYS A 146 -24.59 -2.25 8.95
N LYS A 147 -24.60 -2.76 7.72
CA LYS A 147 -25.51 -3.87 7.32
C LYS A 147 -25.35 -5.13 8.17
N LEU A 148 -24.12 -5.51 8.54
CA LEU A 148 -23.86 -6.65 9.42
C LEU A 148 -24.35 -6.42 10.87
N THR A 149 -24.41 -5.17 11.30
CA THR A 149 -24.91 -4.80 12.62
C THR A 149 -26.43 -4.73 12.62
N ASP A 150 -27.04 -4.25 11.54
CA ASP A 150 -28.51 -4.15 11.38
C ASP A 150 -29.18 -5.51 11.10
N ALA A 151 -28.44 -6.48 10.55
CA ALA A 151 -28.93 -7.84 10.30
C ALA A 151 -28.85 -8.77 11.55
N LYS A 152 -28.44 -8.22 12.69
CA LYS A 152 -28.30 -8.91 13.98
C LYS A 152 -29.44 -8.53 14.91
#